data_AF-A0A2M7WU12-F1
#
_entry.id   AF-A0A2M7WU12-F1
#
_cell.length_a   1.000
_cell.length_b   1.000
_cell.length_c   1.000
_cell.angle_alpha   90.00
_cell.angle_beta   90.00
_cell.angle_gamma   90.00
#
_symmetry.space_group_name_H-M   'P 1'
#
loop_
_entity.id
_entity.type
_entity.pdbx_description
1 polymer ?
#
loop_
_entity_poly.entity_id
_entity_poly.type
_entity_poly.pdbx_seq_one_letter_code
_entity_poly.pdbx_strand_id
1 'polypeptide(L)'
;MTLIRPFAGLRPAVNSADAVIAPPYDVLNSSEARAQCVGKPWSFLHVFKAEIDLPENTDPYDAAVYKKSAENFSRMIAEGVLVQDQSPCYYGYRLKMGEHVQTGIAAAASVAAYDAERIKKHEFTRPAKEDDRVRQIDALSAQTGPVFLVYRANQIVDGILADVAAGTPDMDVTADSGVQHSLWVIRNEAQIATITETFEAMDALYVADGHHRSAAASRVAAARKVANPAHTGDEAYNYFLSVIFPHDQMFILDYNRVIRDLNGLSANALLARIGESFDVEISDEPVHPERATTFGMYLDGSWYALSIRDELIPQHDPVARLDVSLLADNLIEPLLGISDPRRDARIDFVGGIRGLAELEKRVNSGEMAVAFSMFATSMDDLMAVADSGNVMPPKSTWFEPKLADGVVSHLID
;
A
#
# COMPACT_ATOMS: atom_id res chain seq x y z
N MET A 1 19.04 2.60 -18.23
CA MET A 1 18.84 3.07 -16.84
C MET A 1 18.35 1.87 -16.06
N THR A 2 19.08 1.48 -15.02
CA THR A 2 18.71 0.34 -14.17
C THR A 2 17.37 0.60 -13.51
N LEU A 3 16.46 -0.37 -13.59
CA LEU A 3 15.12 -0.28 -12.99
C LEU A 3 15.13 -0.82 -11.56
N ILE A 4 15.81 -1.96 -11.38
CA ILE A 4 16.00 -2.64 -10.09
C ILE A 4 17.39 -3.26 -10.03
N ARG A 5 17.88 -3.57 -8.83
CA ARG A 5 19.11 -4.35 -8.63
C ARG A 5 19.01 -5.28 -7.41
N PRO A 6 19.83 -6.34 -7.34
CA PRO A 6 19.95 -7.13 -6.13
C PRO A 6 20.63 -6.31 -5.02
N PHE A 7 20.41 -6.68 -3.76
CA PHE A 7 21.01 -6.02 -2.60
C PHE A 7 21.29 -7.02 -1.48
N ALA A 8 22.22 -6.68 -0.60
CA ALA A 8 22.53 -7.50 0.57
C ALA A 8 21.53 -7.14 1.68
N GLY A 9 20.40 -7.85 1.70
CA GLY A 9 19.30 -7.58 2.61
C GLY A 9 19.63 -7.92 4.07
N LEU A 10 19.18 -7.06 4.97
CA LEU A 10 19.15 -7.29 6.40
C LEU A 10 17.80 -7.90 6.77
N ARG A 11 17.77 -9.14 7.24
CA ARG A 11 16.54 -9.91 7.48
C ARG A 11 16.61 -10.69 8.79
N PRO A 12 15.48 -11.21 9.31
CA PRO A 12 15.51 -12.04 10.51
C PRO A 12 16.46 -13.22 10.37
N ALA A 13 17.21 -13.51 11.44
CA ALA A 13 17.96 -14.75 11.53
C ALA A 13 17.02 -15.95 11.45
N VAL A 14 17.59 -17.12 11.11
CA VAL A 14 16.84 -18.38 11.08
C VAL A 14 16.13 -18.58 12.43
N ASN A 15 14.84 -18.89 12.40
CA ASN A 15 13.95 -19.04 13.56
C ASN A 15 13.71 -17.77 14.41
N SER A 16 14.01 -16.57 13.90
CA SER A 16 13.68 -15.30 14.60
C SER A 16 12.51 -14.54 13.94
N ALA A 17 12.06 -14.98 12.78
CA ALA A 17 11.11 -14.22 11.97
C ALA A 17 9.74 -14.06 12.63
N ASP A 18 9.24 -15.07 13.33
CA ASP A 18 7.99 -15.03 14.08
C ASP A 18 7.98 -13.99 15.21
N ALA A 19 9.14 -13.79 15.85
CA ALA A 19 9.32 -12.78 16.88
C ALA A 19 9.54 -11.37 16.32
N VAL A 20 9.94 -11.26 15.05
CA VAL A 20 10.33 -9.99 14.40
C VAL A 20 9.20 -9.40 13.58
N ILE A 21 8.62 -10.15 12.64
CA ILE A 21 7.72 -9.57 11.64
C ILE A 21 6.53 -8.86 12.29
N ALA A 22 6.13 -7.74 11.69
CA ALA A 22 5.05 -6.91 12.21
C ALA A 22 4.13 -6.43 11.08
N PRO A 23 2.87 -6.09 11.39
CA PRO A 23 2.03 -5.35 10.47
C PRO A 23 2.70 -4.04 10.05
N PRO A 24 2.41 -3.52 8.85
CA PRO A 24 2.97 -2.25 8.41
C PRO A 24 2.50 -1.10 9.30
N TYR A 25 3.36 -0.10 9.42
CA TYR A 25 3.24 0.99 10.39
C TYR A 25 1.95 1.81 10.38
N ASP A 26 1.26 1.86 9.25
CA ASP A 26 0.06 2.66 9.03
C ASP A 26 -1.24 1.88 9.28
N VAL A 27 -1.14 0.61 9.67
CA VAL A 27 -2.28 -0.24 10.06
C VAL A 27 -2.67 -0.05 11.52
N LEU A 28 -1.69 0.29 12.39
CA LEU A 28 -1.89 0.35 13.84
C LEU A 28 -1.66 1.75 14.40
N ASN A 29 -2.56 2.17 15.29
CA ASN A 29 -2.29 3.32 16.15
C ASN A 29 -1.32 2.95 17.28
N SER A 30 -0.78 3.94 18.00
CA SER A 30 0.24 3.70 19.03
C SER A 30 -0.27 2.92 20.24
N SER A 31 -1.58 2.97 20.55
CA SER A 31 -2.17 2.17 21.63
C SER A 31 -2.26 0.69 21.25
N GLU A 32 -2.74 0.40 20.04
CA GLU A 32 -2.79 -0.96 19.48
C GLU A 32 -1.38 -1.56 19.38
N ALA A 33 -0.42 -0.78 18.89
CA ALA A 33 0.97 -1.22 18.79
C ALA A 33 1.59 -1.53 20.16
N ARG A 34 1.34 -0.71 21.20
CA ARG A 34 1.76 -1.02 22.58
C ARG A 34 1.17 -2.34 23.07
N ALA A 35 -0.13 -2.54 22.86
CA ALA A 35 -0.81 -3.77 23.27
C ALA A 35 -0.24 -5.00 22.56
N GLN A 36 0.03 -4.89 21.25
CA GLN A 36 0.58 -6.01 20.45
C GLN A 36 2.02 -6.35 20.81
N CYS A 37 2.81 -5.38 21.30
CA CYS A 37 4.21 -5.59 21.70
C CYS A 37 4.40 -6.15 23.11
N VAL A 38 3.34 -6.36 23.89
CA VAL A 38 3.46 -6.94 25.24
C VAL A 38 4.08 -8.34 25.15
N GLY A 39 5.27 -8.51 25.75
CA GLY A 39 6.01 -9.78 25.73
C GLY A 39 6.70 -10.11 24.39
N LYS A 40 6.69 -9.19 23.41
CA LYS A 40 7.33 -9.36 22.09
C LYS A 40 8.51 -8.38 21.92
N PRO A 41 9.63 -8.55 22.66
CA PRO A 41 10.73 -7.56 22.69
C PRO A 41 11.46 -7.37 21.36
N TRP A 42 11.26 -8.29 20.41
CA TRP A 42 11.87 -8.29 19.08
C TRP A 42 10.91 -7.87 17.96
N SER A 43 9.66 -7.54 18.29
CA SER A 43 8.69 -7.06 17.31
C SER A 43 9.25 -5.84 16.58
N PHE A 44 9.15 -5.85 15.24
CA PHE A 44 9.65 -4.76 14.41
C PHE A 44 8.87 -3.45 14.63
N LEU A 45 7.71 -3.50 15.30
CA LEU A 45 7.01 -2.30 15.79
C LEU A 45 7.88 -1.44 16.72
N HIS A 46 8.82 -2.03 17.47
CA HIS A 46 9.78 -1.26 18.28
C HIS A 46 10.71 -0.39 17.42
N VAL A 47 10.92 -0.75 16.15
CA VAL A 47 11.67 0.07 15.19
C VAL A 47 10.74 1.07 14.53
N PHE A 48 9.62 0.62 13.97
CA PHE A 48 8.81 1.48 13.11
C PHE A 48 7.83 2.41 13.85
N LYS A 49 7.38 1.99 15.04
CA LYS A 49 6.51 2.75 15.96
C LYS A 49 7.22 2.94 17.30
N ALA A 50 8.45 3.42 17.27
CA ALA A 50 9.31 3.54 18.44
C ALA A 50 8.75 4.45 19.55
N GLU A 51 7.69 5.24 19.27
CA GLU A 51 6.96 5.99 20.30
C GLU A 51 6.30 5.08 21.36
N ILE A 52 6.12 3.78 21.05
CA ILE A 52 5.59 2.81 22.03
C ILE A 52 6.55 2.56 23.20
N ASP A 53 7.85 2.80 23.01
CA ASP A 53 8.91 2.62 24.02
C ASP A 53 9.25 3.90 24.78
N LEU A 54 8.45 4.95 24.57
CA LEU A 54 8.55 6.26 25.21
C LEU A 54 7.30 6.54 26.05
N PRO A 55 7.29 7.58 26.92
CA PRO A 55 6.09 7.97 27.66
C PRO A 55 4.86 8.09 26.73
N GLU A 56 3.69 7.66 27.19
CA GLU A 56 2.51 7.47 26.33
C GLU A 56 2.08 8.71 25.53
N ASN A 57 2.38 9.90 26.06
CA ASN A 57 2.03 11.19 25.47
C ASN A 57 3.15 11.84 24.64
N THR A 58 4.24 11.10 24.36
CA THR A 58 5.27 11.58 23.44
C THR A 58 4.69 11.73 22.04
N ASP A 59 4.93 12.89 21.42
CA ASP A 59 4.58 13.13 20.02
C ASP A 59 5.27 12.07 19.13
N PRO A 60 4.54 11.30 18.30
CA PRO A 60 5.12 10.33 17.39
C PRO A 60 6.18 10.91 16.43
N TYR A 61 6.19 12.23 16.23
CA TYR A 61 7.14 12.92 15.38
C TYR A 61 8.29 13.60 16.12
N ASP A 62 8.45 13.36 17.43
CA ASP A 62 9.55 13.88 18.24
C ASP A 62 10.91 13.27 17.83
N ALA A 63 11.99 14.04 17.93
CA ALA A 63 13.35 13.57 17.65
C ALA A 63 13.75 12.33 18.48
N ALA A 64 13.24 12.22 19.71
CA ALA A 64 13.47 11.08 20.60
C ALA A 64 12.90 9.77 20.03
N VAL A 65 11.82 9.82 19.25
CA VAL A 65 11.21 8.64 18.60
C VAL A 65 12.18 8.04 17.58
N TYR A 66 12.73 8.87 16.69
CA TYR A 66 13.70 8.41 15.68
C TYR A 66 15.00 7.90 16.31
N LYS A 67 15.45 8.55 17.39
CA LYS A 67 16.60 8.06 18.16
C LYS A 67 16.32 6.68 18.77
N LYS A 68 15.14 6.50 19.37
CA LYS A 68 14.72 5.21 19.95
C LYS A 68 14.62 4.13 18.86
N SER A 69 14.07 4.47 17.70
CA SER A 69 14.03 3.60 16.52
C SER A 69 15.42 3.08 16.14
N ALA A 70 16.40 3.98 16.03
CA ALA A 70 17.79 3.63 15.73
C ALA A 70 18.47 2.77 16.82
N GLU A 71 18.21 3.07 18.10
CA GLU A 71 18.69 2.26 19.22
C GLU A 71 18.14 0.83 19.15
N ASN A 72 16.83 0.68 18.92
CA ASN A 72 16.17 -0.62 18.83
C ASN A 72 16.65 -1.43 17.61
N PHE A 73 16.77 -0.79 16.45
CA PHE A 73 17.26 -1.41 15.22
C PHE A 73 18.72 -1.88 15.37
N SER A 74 19.58 -1.03 15.91
CA SER A 74 20.99 -1.38 16.17
C SER A 74 21.11 -2.53 17.18
N ARG A 75 20.24 -2.57 18.20
CA ARG A 75 20.19 -3.67 19.17
C ARG A 75 19.82 -4.99 18.48
N MET A 76 18.81 -5.00 17.61
CA MET A 76 18.42 -6.21 16.87
C MET A 76 19.57 -6.77 16.02
N ILE A 77 20.37 -5.90 15.40
CA ILE A 77 21.55 -6.31 14.62
C ILE A 77 22.66 -6.84 15.55
N ALA A 78 22.98 -6.11 16.62
CA ALA A 78 24.05 -6.48 17.55
C ALA A 78 23.79 -7.82 18.27
N GLU A 79 22.53 -8.12 18.56
CA GLU A 79 22.09 -9.38 19.21
C GLU A 79 21.87 -10.52 18.20
N GLY A 80 22.14 -10.28 16.91
CA GLY A 80 22.02 -11.30 15.85
C GLY A 80 20.57 -11.68 15.51
N VAL A 81 19.59 -10.89 15.93
CA VAL A 81 18.17 -11.08 15.58
C VAL A 81 17.93 -10.73 14.11
N LEU A 82 18.62 -9.70 13.63
CA LEU A 82 18.69 -9.33 12.22
C LEU A 82 20.09 -9.60 11.69
N VAL A 83 20.19 -10.29 10.56
CA VAL A 83 21.46 -10.68 9.93
C VAL A 83 21.46 -10.24 8.47
N GLN A 84 22.57 -9.65 8.04
CA GLN A 84 22.74 -9.21 6.66
C GLN A 84 23.31 -10.36 5.81
N ASP A 85 22.73 -10.56 4.63
CA ASP A 85 23.29 -11.50 3.66
C ASP A 85 24.68 -11.06 3.17
N GLN A 86 25.56 -12.02 2.88
CA GLN A 86 26.95 -11.75 2.53
C GLN A 86 27.16 -11.18 1.13
N SER A 87 26.17 -11.33 0.24
CA SER A 87 26.25 -10.88 -1.15
C SER A 87 24.91 -10.29 -1.60
N PRO A 88 24.91 -9.38 -2.58
CA PRO A 88 23.68 -8.92 -3.20
C PRO A 88 22.87 -10.07 -3.79
N CYS A 89 21.60 -10.17 -3.40
CA CYS A 89 20.66 -11.17 -3.87
C CYS A 89 19.32 -10.50 -4.23
N TYR A 90 18.46 -11.25 -4.92
CA TYR A 90 17.02 -10.97 -4.90
C TYR A 90 16.32 -11.89 -3.91
N TYR A 91 15.10 -11.56 -3.54
CA TYR A 91 14.30 -12.37 -2.63
C TYR A 91 12.94 -12.66 -3.25
N GLY A 92 12.59 -13.93 -3.43
CA GLY A 92 11.21 -14.29 -3.71
C GLY A 92 10.39 -14.07 -2.45
N TYR A 93 9.27 -13.34 -2.53
CA TYR A 93 8.40 -13.08 -1.39
C TYR A 93 6.95 -13.40 -1.73
N ARG A 94 6.38 -14.36 -1.00
CA ARG A 94 4.99 -14.80 -1.14
C ARG A 94 4.14 -14.31 0.03
N LEU A 95 2.95 -13.83 -0.31
CA LEU A 95 1.87 -13.57 0.62
C LEU A 95 0.72 -14.54 0.31
N LYS A 96 0.14 -15.15 1.35
CA LYS A 96 -1.06 -15.97 1.23
C LYS A 96 -2.10 -15.52 2.25
N MET A 97 -3.30 -15.20 1.76
CA MET A 97 -4.46 -14.79 2.56
C MET A 97 -5.67 -15.62 2.15
N GLY A 98 -6.04 -16.60 2.99
CA GLY A 98 -7.03 -17.61 2.59
C GLY A 98 -6.58 -18.38 1.35
N GLU A 99 -7.40 -18.37 0.31
CA GLU A 99 -7.10 -18.98 -0.99
C GLU A 99 -6.28 -18.06 -1.92
N HIS A 100 -6.22 -16.76 -1.63
CA HIS A 100 -5.46 -15.82 -2.45
C HIS A 100 -3.96 -15.95 -2.19
N VAL A 101 -3.18 -16.02 -3.27
CA VAL A 101 -1.71 -16.11 -3.23
C VAL A 101 -1.13 -15.14 -4.23
N GLN A 102 -0.14 -14.36 -3.78
CA GLN A 102 0.69 -13.53 -4.66
C GLN A 102 2.15 -13.72 -4.32
N THR A 103 2.98 -13.89 -5.35
CA THR A 103 4.43 -14.05 -5.21
C THR A 103 5.12 -12.98 -6.04
N GLY A 104 5.95 -12.18 -5.38
CA GLY A 104 6.72 -11.10 -5.99
C GLY A 104 8.20 -11.22 -5.66
N ILE A 105 8.94 -10.20 -6.05
CA ILE A 105 10.38 -10.11 -5.84
C ILE A 105 10.73 -8.90 -4.99
N ALA A 106 11.45 -9.09 -3.88
CA ALA A 106 12.04 -8.00 -3.14
C ALA A 106 13.36 -7.57 -3.81
N ALA A 107 13.46 -6.29 -4.11
CA ALA A 107 14.57 -5.69 -4.86
C ALA A 107 14.82 -4.24 -4.44
N ALA A 108 16.01 -3.73 -4.73
CA ALA A 108 16.33 -2.32 -4.62
C ALA A 108 15.97 -1.61 -5.93
N ALA A 109 14.85 -0.88 -5.95
CA ALA A 109 14.34 -0.15 -7.10
C ALA A 109 15.04 1.21 -7.27
N SER A 110 15.27 1.64 -8.51
CA SER A 110 16.08 2.82 -8.81
C SER A 110 15.36 4.14 -8.53
N VAL A 111 15.98 5.02 -7.75
CA VAL A 111 15.48 6.39 -7.55
C VAL A 111 15.52 7.16 -8.88
N ALA A 112 16.54 6.97 -9.70
CA ALA A 112 16.62 7.63 -11.00
C ALA A 112 15.48 7.19 -11.94
N ALA A 113 15.06 5.92 -11.89
CA ALA A 113 13.93 5.44 -12.66
C ALA A 113 12.58 5.98 -12.14
N TYR A 114 12.47 6.17 -10.83
CA TYR A 114 11.33 6.84 -10.20
C TYR A 114 11.24 8.33 -10.55
N ASP A 115 12.36 9.05 -10.54
CA ASP A 115 12.41 10.47 -10.90
C ASP A 115 12.19 10.67 -12.41
N ALA A 116 12.53 9.68 -13.23
CA ALA A 116 12.30 9.67 -14.68
C ALA A 116 10.95 9.07 -15.10
N GLU A 117 10.02 8.83 -14.16
CA GLU A 117 8.67 8.30 -14.41
C GLU A 117 8.63 6.92 -15.12
N ARG A 118 9.69 6.12 -15.01
CA ARG A 118 9.69 4.67 -15.31
C ARG A 118 9.16 3.85 -14.12
N ILE A 119 9.24 4.37 -12.90
CA ILE A 119 8.46 3.85 -11.78
C ILE A 119 7.32 4.83 -11.55
N LYS A 120 6.16 4.49 -12.11
CA LYS A 120 5.01 5.37 -12.26
C LYS A 120 4.24 5.54 -10.96
N LYS A 121 3.87 6.78 -10.70
CA LYS A 121 3.06 7.20 -9.55
C LYS A 121 1.63 7.45 -10.03
N HIS A 122 0.68 7.28 -9.13
CA HIS A 122 -0.74 7.53 -9.42
C HIS A 122 -1.47 8.16 -8.21
N GLU A 123 -0.75 8.62 -7.19
CA GLU A 123 -1.31 9.30 -6.02
C GLU A 123 -0.37 10.43 -5.59
N PHE A 124 -0.95 11.52 -5.07
CA PHE A 124 -0.19 12.59 -4.44
C PHE A 124 0.30 12.21 -3.05
N THR A 125 1.54 12.57 -2.76
CA THR A 125 2.10 12.45 -1.42
C THR A 125 1.70 13.64 -0.53
N ARG A 126 1.91 13.49 0.78
CA ARG A 126 1.61 14.49 1.80
C ARG A 126 2.93 14.86 2.48
N PRO A 127 3.31 16.15 2.54
CA PRO A 127 4.60 16.58 3.08
C PRO A 127 4.90 16.02 4.48
N ALA A 128 3.94 16.09 5.41
CA ALA A 128 4.11 15.59 6.77
C ALA A 128 4.43 14.08 6.82
N LYS A 129 3.81 13.27 5.93
CA LYS A 129 4.09 11.83 5.85
C LYS A 129 5.46 11.57 5.23
N GLU A 130 5.86 12.34 4.24
CA GLU A 130 7.20 12.22 3.67
C GLU A 130 8.29 12.61 4.66
N ASP A 131 8.12 13.73 5.38
CA ASP A 131 9.11 14.23 6.35
C ASP A 131 9.34 13.25 7.50
N ASP A 132 8.29 12.57 7.93
CA ASP A 132 8.35 11.45 8.87
C ASP A 132 9.17 10.28 8.30
N ARG A 133 8.90 9.87 7.05
CA ARG A 133 9.65 8.77 6.41
C ARG A 133 11.12 9.12 6.13
N VAL A 134 11.42 10.35 5.72
CA VAL A 134 12.82 10.83 5.54
C VAL A 134 13.58 10.74 6.85
N ARG A 135 13.02 11.27 7.95
CA ARG A 135 13.65 11.22 9.27
C ARG A 135 13.89 9.80 9.76
N GLN A 136 12.98 8.88 9.46
CA GLN A 136 13.16 7.47 9.81
C GLN A 136 14.30 6.82 9.00
N ILE A 137 14.31 6.99 7.68
CA ILE A 137 15.37 6.45 6.81
C ILE A 137 16.74 7.01 7.23
N ASP A 138 16.81 8.32 7.48
CA ASP A 138 18.05 8.99 7.90
C ASP A 138 18.55 8.50 9.27
N ALA A 139 17.63 8.26 10.22
CA ALA A 139 17.99 7.79 11.56
C ALA A 139 18.48 6.34 11.57
N LEU A 140 17.93 5.50 10.69
CA LEU A 140 18.28 4.09 10.61
C LEU A 140 19.44 3.80 9.64
N SER A 141 19.74 4.74 8.74
CA SER A 141 20.54 4.48 7.54
C SER A 141 20.07 3.22 6.80
N ALA A 142 18.76 3.02 6.79
CA ALA A 142 18.11 1.85 6.24
C ALA A 142 16.68 2.18 5.82
N GLN A 143 16.21 1.49 4.80
CA GLN A 143 14.81 1.43 4.43
C GLN A 143 14.25 0.10 4.89
N THR A 144 13.30 0.17 5.80
CA THR A 144 12.80 -1.00 6.54
C THR A 144 11.35 -1.35 6.19
N GLY A 145 10.68 -0.50 5.42
CA GLY A 145 9.33 -0.70 4.90
C GLY A 145 9.35 -0.72 3.37
N PRO A 146 9.08 -1.85 2.71
CA PRO A 146 9.14 -1.95 1.25
C PRO A 146 8.05 -1.13 0.57
N VAL A 147 8.38 -0.52 -0.58
CA VAL A 147 7.38 0.01 -1.51
C VAL A 147 6.74 -1.16 -2.25
N PHE A 148 5.40 -1.20 -2.28
CA PHE A 148 4.66 -2.20 -3.04
C PHE A 148 4.62 -1.74 -4.50
N LEU A 149 5.37 -2.42 -5.35
CA LEU A 149 5.39 -2.18 -6.78
C LEU A 149 4.68 -3.30 -7.54
N VAL A 150 4.25 -2.98 -8.76
CA VAL A 150 3.60 -3.92 -9.68
C VAL A 150 4.28 -3.88 -11.04
N TYR A 151 4.41 -5.04 -11.67
CA TYR A 151 4.84 -5.18 -13.06
C TYR A 151 3.77 -5.91 -13.90
N ARG A 152 3.80 -5.71 -15.22
CA ARG A 152 3.00 -6.53 -16.14
C ARG A 152 3.56 -7.93 -16.16
N ALA A 153 2.71 -8.93 -15.89
CA ALA A 153 3.11 -10.32 -15.69
C ALA A 153 4.04 -10.81 -16.80
N ASN A 154 5.06 -11.57 -16.42
CA ASN A 154 6.13 -11.96 -17.31
C ASN A 154 6.56 -13.38 -16.99
N GLN A 155 6.32 -14.28 -17.94
CA GLN A 155 6.54 -15.72 -17.77
C GLN A 155 7.97 -16.10 -17.34
N ILE A 156 8.98 -15.30 -17.68
CA ILE A 156 10.37 -15.56 -17.28
C ILE A 156 10.54 -15.33 -15.76
N VAL A 157 10.10 -14.17 -15.27
CA VAL A 157 10.17 -13.84 -13.83
C VAL A 157 9.26 -14.77 -13.04
N ASP A 158 8.04 -14.99 -13.54
CA ASP A 158 7.04 -15.83 -12.88
C ASP A 158 7.52 -17.29 -12.78
N GLY A 159 8.17 -17.80 -13.83
CA GLY A 159 8.79 -19.13 -13.85
C GLY A 159 9.91 -19.26 -12.81
N ILE A 160 10.82 -18.26 -12.72
CA ILE A 160 11.89 -18.25 -11.72
C ILE A 160 11.30 -18.22 -10.30
N LEU A 161 10.28 -17.40 -10.04
CA LEU A 161 9.61 -17.32 -8.74
C LEU A 161 8.90 -18.64 -8.39
N ALA A 162 8.26 -19.30 -9.36
CA ALA A 162 7.63 -20.60 -9.17
C ALA A 162 8.66 -21.68 -8.82
N ASP A 163 9.78 -21.74 -9.55
CA ASP A 163 10.87 -22.69 -9.31
C ASP A 163 11.50 -22.49 -7.93
N VAL A 164 11.79 -21.24 -7.55
CA VAL A 164 12.33 -20.90 -6.23
C VAL A 164 11.35 -21.29 -5.13
N ALA A 165 10.06 -21.00 -5.32
CA ALA A 165 9.04 -21.26 -4.32
C ALA A 165 8.57 -22.73 -4.23
N ALA A 166 9.07 -23.61 -5.11
CA ALA A 166 8.95 -25.06 -4.96
C ALA A 166 9.96 -25.63 -3.94
N GLY A 167 11.01 -24.87 -3.60
CA GLY A 167 11.97 -25.21 -2.55
C GLY A 167 11.51 -24.79 -1.14
N THR A 168 12.31 -25.14 -0.15
CA THR A 168 12.09 -24.73 1.24
C THR A 168 12.34 -23.23 1.41
N PRO A 169 11.39 -22.46 1.99
CA PRO A 169 11.61 -21.05 2.27
C PRO A 169 12.66 -20.82 3.37
N ASP A 170 13.42 -19.74 3.24
CA ASP A 170 14.34 -19.24 4.27
C ASP A 170 13.60 -18.62 5.46
N MET A 171 12.35 -18.20 5.23
CA MET A 171 11.44 -17.65 6.24
C MET A 171 10.02 -18.07 5.88
N ASP A 172 9.25 -18.60 6.83
CA ASP A 172 7.82 -18.88 6.64
C ASP A 172 7.06 -18.67 7.95
N VAL A 173 6.23 -17.62 7.99
CA VAL A 173 5.55 -17.17 9.20
C VAL A 173 4.13 -16.73 8.90
N THR A 174 3.18 -17.17 9.71
CA THR A 174 1.81 -16.64 9.68
C THR A 174 1.67 -15.52 10.71
N ALA A 175 1.36 -14.31 10.23
CA ALA A 175 1.14 -13.15 11.07
C ALA A 175 -0.18 -13.28 11.87
N ASP A 176 -0.34 -12.46 12.92
CA ASP A 176 -1.56 -12.40 13.74
C ASP A 176 -2.83 -12.12 12.91
N SER A 177 -2.69 -11.51 11.72
CA SER A 177 -3.77 -11.27 10.76
C SER A 177 -4.23 -12.52 9.99
N GLY A 178 -3.53 -13.64 10.11
CA GLY A 178 -3.76 -14.86 9.33
C GLY A 178 -3.08 -14.88 7.96
N VAL A 179 -2.37 -13.80 7.57
CA VAL A 179 -1.57 -13.77 6.35
C VAL A 179 -0.28 -14.55 6.57
N GLN A 180 0.00 -15.52 5.69
CA GLN A 180 1.27 -16.23 5.65
C GLN A 180 2.27 -15.48 4.77
N HIS A 181 3.47 -15.26 5.31
CA HIS A 181 4.59 -14.58 4.69
C HIS A 181 5.74 -15.56 4.50
N SER A 182 6.10 -15.86 3.26
CA SER A 182 7.19 -16.79 2.93
C SER A 182 8.26 -16.12 2.07
N LEU A 183 9.54 -16.21 2.45
CA LEU A 183 10.67 -15.60 1.75
C LEU A 183 11.69 -16.66 1.32
N TRP A 184 12.23 -16.51 0.11
CA TRP A 184 13.33 -17.32 -0.42
C TRP A 184 14.46 -16.42 -0.91
N VAL A 185 15.71 -16.71 -0.55
CA VAL A 185 16.87 -15.96 -1.04
C VAL A 185 17.35 -16.53 -2.37
N ILE A 186 17.30 -15.71 -3.42
CA ILE A 186 17.72 -16.08 -4.77
C ILE A 186 19.20 -15.73 -4.93
N ARG A 187 20.07 -16.75 -4.76
CA ARG A 187 21.54 -16.61 -4.81
C ARG A 187 22.16 -17.01 -6.14
N ASN A 188 21.41 -17.70 -7.01
CA ASN A 188 21.93 -18.19 -8.27
C ASN A 188 22.22 -17.01 -9.22
N GLU A 189 23.49 -16.83 -9.60
CA GLU A 189 23.92 -15.70 -10.43
C GLU A 189 23.20 -15.62 -11.78
N ALA A 190 22.90 -16.76 -12.41
CA ALA A 190 22.19 -16.80 -13.68
C ALA A 190 20.72 -16.36 -13.54
N GLN A 191 20.05 -16.77 -12.45
CA GLN A 191 18.69 -16.29 -12.13
C GLN A 191 18.70 -14.79 -11.83
N ILE A 192 19.67 -14.31 -11.04
CA ILE A 192 19.82 -12.87 -10.74
C ILE A 192 20.02 -12.04 -12.01
N ALA A 193 20.89 -12.48 -12.92
CA ALA A 193 21.13 -11.82 -14.19
C ALA A 193 19.85 -11.79 -15.04
N THR A 194 19.17 -12.94 -15.17
CA THR A 194 17.93 -13.06 -15.96
C THR A 194 16.82 -12.16 -15.42
N ILE A 195 16.62 -12.13 -14.10
CA ILE A 195 15.67 -11.23 -13.45
C ILE A 195 16.00 -9.78 -13.79
N THR A 196 17.26 -9.38 -13.59
CA THR A 196 17.70 -7.99 -13.79
C THR A 196 17.46 -7.55 -15.24
N GLU A 197 17.92 -8.34 -16.22
CA GLU A 197 17.74 -8.05 -17.64
C GLU A 197 16.25 -7.98 -18.03
N THR A 198 15.42 -8.88 -17.47
CA THR A 198 13.98 -8.90 -17.77
C THR A 198 13.29 -7.66 -17.24
N PHE A 199 13.59 -7.22 -16.01
CA PHE A 199 13.04 -5.98 -15.46
C PHE A 199 13.57 -4.74 -16.17
N GLU A 200 14.85 -4.69 -16.54
CA GLU A 200 15.41 -3.56 -17.28
C GLU A 200 14.75 -3.35 -18.64
N ALA A 201 14.29 -4.44 -19.29
CA ALA A 201 13.56 -4.42 -20.54
C ALA A 201 12.08 -4.00 -20.41
N MET A 202 11.52 -3.95 -19.20
CA MET A 202 10.14 -3.49 -18.99
C MET A 202 10.04 -1.97 -19.14
N ASP A 203 8.97 -1.48 -19.78
CA ASP A 203 8.76 -0.04 -19.95
C ASP A 203 8.63 0.67 -18.59
N ALA A 204 7.83 0.10 -17.69
CA ALA A 204 7.55 0.70 -16.39
C ALA A 204 7.22 -0.32 -15.29
N LEU A 205 7.43 0.14 -14.06
CA LEU A 205 6.82 -0.41 -12.84
C LEU A 205 5.78 0.58 -12.32
N TYR A 206 4.82 0.09 -11.55
CA TYR A 206 3.73 0.91 -11.01
C TYR A 206 3.79 0.85 -9.48
N VAL A 207 3.82 2.00 -8.82
CA VAL A 207 3.64 2.05 -7.36
C VAL A 207 2.20 1.69 -7.08
N ALA A 208 1.93 0.60 -6.37
CA ALA A 208 0.60 0.24 -5.89
C ALA A 208 0.36 0.81 -4.48
N ASP A 209 1.37 0.73 -3.61
CA ASP A 209 1.36 1.33 -2.29
C ASP A 209 2.78 1.79 -1.89
N GLY A 210 2.87 2.83 -1.06
CA GLY A 210 4.13 3.40 -0.60
C GLY A 210 4.63 4.61 -1.41
N HIS A 211 3.73 5.44 -1.94
CA HIS A 211 4.10 6.70 -2.60
C HIS A 211 4.91 7.62 -1.69
N HIS A 212 4.56 7.70 -0.39
CA HIS A 212 5.35 8.47 0.58
C HIS A 212 6.74 7.87 0.82
N ARG A 213 6.88 6.54 0.79
CA ARG A 213 8.15 5.83 0.99
C ARG A 213 9.11 6.05 -0.19
N SER A 214 8.61 5.93 -1.42
CA SER A 214 9.38 6.20 -2.64
C SER A 214 9.79 7.68 -2.75
N ALA A 215 8.88 8.62 -2.46
CA ALA A 215 9.20 10.05 -2.43
C ALA A 215 10.26 10.39 -1.36
N ALA A 216 10.12 9.83 -0.15
CA ALA A 216 11.11 10.00 0.91
C ALA A 216 12.47 9.44 0.52
N ALA A 217 12.53 8.28 -0.11
CA ALA A 217 13.78 7.70 -0.60
C ALA A 217 14.46 8.58 -1.66
N SER A 218 13.71 9.16 -2.61
CA SER A 218 14.26 10.12 -3.59
C SER A 218 14.86 11.35 -2.90
N ARG A 219 14.18 11.89 -1.88
CA ARG A 219 14.69 13.01 -1.07
C ARG A 219 15.98 12.66 -0.30
N VAL A 220 16.03 11.48 0.32
CA VAL A 220 17.23 11.00 1.03
C VAL A 220 18.39 10.81 0.06
N ALA A 221 18.14 10.19 -1.11
CA ALA A 221 19.14 10.01 -2.15
C ALA A 221 19.76 11.34 -2.59
N ALA A 222 18.92 12.34 -2.85
CA ALA A 222 19.37 13.68 -3.22
C ALA A 222 20.23 14.33 -2.11
N ALA A 223 19.82 14.21 -0.85
CA ALA A 223 20.58 14.74 0.29
C ALA A 223 21.94 14.04 0.47
N ARG A 224 21.97 12.70 0.43
CA ARG A 224 23.19 11.89 0.53
C ARG A 224 24.16 12.15 -0.63
N LYS A 225 23.63 12.31 -1.85
CA LYS A 225 24.43 12.70 -3.02
C LYS A 225 25.16 14.03 -2.83
N VAL A 226 24.49 15.05 -2.30
CA VAL A 226 25.12 16.35 -2.01
C VAL A 226 26.17 16.22 -0.91
N ALA A 227 25.92 15.37 0.09
CA ALA A 227 26.81 15.16 1.22
C ALA A 227 28.01 14.23 0.92
N ASN A 228 28.02 13.53 -0.21
CA ASN A 228 29.07 12.56 -0.58
C ASN A 228 29.92 13.09 -1.75
N PRO A 229 31.12 13.66 -1.48
CA PRO A 229 32.02 14.14 -2.53
C PRO A 229 32.55 13.05 -3.47
N ALA A 230 32.45 11.78 -3.06
CA ALA A 230 32.89 10.61 -3.83
C ALA A 230 31.72 9.91 -4.55
N HIS A 231 30.58 10.59 -4.73
CA HIS A 231 29.41 10.03 -5.40
C HIS A 231 29.71 9.53 -6.82
N THR A 232 29.31 8.29 -7.07
CA THR A 232 29.49 7.55 -8.33
C THR A 232 28.16 7.26 -9.03
N GLY A 233 27.05 7.21 -8.28
CA GLY A 233 25.74 6.78 -8.77
C GLY A 233 25.38 5.34 -8.38
N ASP A 234 26.35 4.55 -7.92
CA ASP A 234 26.15 3.15 -7.53
C ASP A 234 25.83 2.96 -6.04
N GLU A 235 25.84 4.04 -5.25
CA GLU A 235 25.60 3.96 -3.81
C GLU A 235 24.23 3.40 -3.46
N ALA A 236 24.13 2.74 -2.30
CA ALA A 236 22.91 2.11 -1.83
C ALA A 236 21.74 3.09 -1.67
N TYR A 237 22.01 4.35 -1.30
CA TYR A 237 21.01 5.41 -1.20
C TYR A 237 20.39 5.84 -2.53
N ASN A 238 20.95 5.48 -3.69
CA ASN A 238 20.34 5.78 -5.01
C ASN A 238 19.20 4.80 -5.37
N TYR A 239 18.83 3.92 -4.45
CA TYR A 239 17.82 2.88 -4.63
C TYR A 239 16.91 2.82 -3.41
N PHE A 240 15.72 2.25 -3.61
CA PHE A 240 14.77 2.03 -2.54
C PHE A 240 14.23 0.61 -2.45
N LEU A 241 14.03 0.14 -1.22
CA LEU A 241 13.46 -1.18 -0.95
C LEU A 241 12.05 -1.28 -1.55
N SER A 242 11.84 -2.32 -2.33
CA SER A 242 10.56 -2.62 -2.96
C SER A 242 10.26 -4.11 -2.92
N VAL A 243 8.97 -4.45 -3.00
CA VAL A 243 8.51 -5.80 -3.35
C VAL A 243 7.60 -5.64 -4.57
N ILE A 244 7.93 -6.35 -5.64
CA ILE A 244 7.36 -6.13 -6.97
C ILE A 244 6.56 -7.37 -7.37
N PHE A 245 5.26 -7.22 -7.52
CA PHE A 245 4.36 -8.33 -7.83
C PHE A 245 3.80 -8.25 -9.26
N PRO A 246 3.44 -9.40 -9.88
CA PRO A 246 2.78 -9.39 -11.17
C PRO A 246 1.33 -8.91 -11.02
N HIS A 247 0.88 -8.06 -11.96
CA HIS A 247 -0.44 -7.42 -11.91
C HIS A 247 -1.63 -8.40 -11.85
N ASP A 248 -1.50 -9.58 -12.41
CA ASP A 248 -2.56 -10.58 -12.51
C ASP A 248 -2.71 -11.43 -11.23
N GLN A 249 -1.83 -11.23 -10.25
CA GLN A 249 -1.95 -11.79 -8.90
C GLN A 249 -2.42 -10.75 -7.86
N MET A 250 -2.68 -9.50 -8.28
CA MET A 250 -3.06 -8.44 -7.36
C MET A 250 -4.52 -8.54 -6.95
N PHE A 251 -4.74 -8.39 -5.65
CA PHE A 251 -6.08 -8.36 -5.08
C PHE A 251 -6.38 -6.97 -4.53
N ILE A 252 -7.20 -6.24 -5.29
CA ILE A 252 -7.70 -4.93 -4.93
C ILE A 252 -9.11 -5.12 -4.37
N LEU A 253 -9.32 -4.62 -3.16
CA LEU A 253 -10.63 -4.50 -2.53
C LEU A 253 -11.23 -3.13 -2.82
N ASP A 254 -12.55 -3.07 -2.72
CA ASP A 254 -13.35 -1.87 -2.74
C ASP A 254 -12.95 -0.91 -1.61
N TYR A 255 -13.20 0.39 -1.83
CA TYR A 255 -12.95 1.41 -0.83
C TYR A 255 -14.21 2.26 -0.65
N ASN A 256 -15.05 1.88 0.28
CA ASN A 256 -16.39 2.41 0.43
C ASN A 256 -16.41 3.82 1.01
N ARG A 257 -17.50 4.56 0.79
CA ARG A 257 -17.72 5.93 1.30
C ARG A 257 -18.83 5.93 2.32
N VAL A 258 -18.70 6.74 3.36
CA VAL A 258 -19.80 7.04 4.29
C VAL A 258 -19.87 8.55 4.51
N ILE A 259 -21.07 9.09 4.61
CA ILE A 259 -21.29 10.53 4.68
C ILE A 259 -22.25 10.86 5.83
N ARG A 260 -21.89 11.87 6.65
CA ARG A 260 -22.57 12.23 7.91
C ARG A 260 -23.96 12.83 7.74
N ASP A 261 -24.22 13.49 6.62
CA ASP A 261 -25.49 14.16 6.35
C ASP A 261 -25.87 14.12 4.87
N LEU A 262 -27.13 14.45 4.57
CA LEU A 262 -27.66 14.49 3.22
C LEU A 262 -27.69 15.91 2.64
N ASN A 263 -26.85 16.81 3.17
CA ASN A 263 -26.76 18.22 2.74
C ASN A 263 -28.13 18.95 2.72
N GLY A 264 -28.95 18.70 3.75
CA GLY A 264 -30.28 19.30 3.90
C GLY A 264 -31.40 18.63 3.10
N LEU A 265 -31.11 17.57 2.33
CA LEU A 265 -32.13 16.77 1.64
C LEU A 265 -32.79 15.76 2.59
N SER A 266 -34.04 15.40 2.30
CA SER A 266 -34.66 14.18 2.85
C SER A 266 -34.24 12.96 2.03
N ALA A 267 -34.36 11.75 2.60
CA ALA A 267 -34.05 10.51 1.89
C ALA A 267 -34.81 10.38 0.56
N ASN A 268 -36.12 10.67 0.56
CA ASN A 268 -36.94 10.65 -0.67
C ASN A 268 -36.50 11.70 -1.70
N ALA A 269 -36.11 12.91 -1.25
CA ALA A 269 -35.63 13.95 -2.15
C ALA A 269 -34.27 13.58 -2.76
N LEU A 270 -33.40 12.95 -1.98
CA LEU A 270 -32.12 12.43 -2.45
C LEU A 270 -32.32 11.33 -3.49
N LEU A 271 -33.15 10.32 -3.20
CA LEU A 271 -33.47 9.22 -4.13
C LEU A 271 -34.03 9.75 -5.45
N ALA A 272 -34.95 10.71 -5.41
CA ALA A 272 -35.51 11.31 -6.62
C ALA A 272 -34.43 11.99 -7.49
N ARG A 273 -33.47 12.68 -6.88
CA ARG A 273 -32.36 13.33 -7.60
C ARG A 273 -31.32 12.35 -8.11
N ILE A 274 -31.02 11.29 -7.34
CA ILE A 274 -30.14 10.21 -7.79
C ILE A 274 -30.70 9.57 -9.07
N GLY A 275 -32.03 9.42 -9.14
CA GLY A 275 -32.73 8.90 -10.32
C GLY A 275 -32.51 9.67 -11.63
N GLU A 276 -32.01 10.91 -11.58
CA GLU A 276 -31.66 11.70 -12.76
C GLU A 276 -30.40 11.14 -13.45
N SER A 277 -29.40 10.71 -12.67
CA SER A 277 -28.09 10.24 -13.17
C SER A 277 -27.89 8.73 -13.06
N PHE A 278 -28.68 8.04 -12.25
CA PHE A 278 -28.57 6.62 -11.98
C PHE A 278 -29.92 5.92 -12.14
N ASP A 279 -29.90 4.67 -12.58
CA ASP A 279 -31.01 3.75 -12.35
C ASP A 279 -30.92 3.22 -10.91
N VAL A 280 -32.04 3.29 -10.19
CA VAL A 280 -32.12 3.00 -8.75
C VAL A 280 -33.09 1.85 -8.50
N GLU A 281 -32.57 0.76 -7.94
CA GLU A 281 -33.35 -0.42 -7.57
C GLU A 281 -33.23 -0.66 -6.07
N ILE A 282 -34.35 -0.87 -5.38
CA ILE A 282 -34.31 -1.29 -3.97
C ILE A 282 -33.86 -2.76 -3.89
N SER A 283 -33.04 -3.07 -2.89
CA SER A 283 -32.55 -4.42 -2.63
C SER A 283 -32.92 -4.85 -1.21
N ASP A 284 -33.46 -6.06 -1.09
CA ASP A 284 -33.72 -6.69 0.21
C ASP A 284 -32.43 -7.27 0.84
N GLU A 285 -31.35 -7.35 0.07
CA GLU A 285 -30.04 -7.87 0.50
C GLU A 285 -28.95 -6.79 0.39
N PRO A 286 -27.86 -6.91 1.17
CA PRO A 286 -26.70 -6.02 1.05
C PRO A 286 -26.13 -6.00 -0.36
N VAL A 287 -25.94 -4.79 -0.91
CA VAL A 287 -25.46 -4.62 -2.29
C VAL A 287 -23.95 -4.48 -2.32
N HIS A 288 -23.26 -5.51 -2.81
CA HIS A 288 -21.85 -5.43 -3.22
C HIS A 288 -21.80 -5.35 -4.74
N PRO A 289 -21.31 -4.26 -5.35
CA PRO A 289 -21.19 -4.15 -6.80
C PRO A 289 -20.37 -5.29 -7.41
N GLU A 290 -20.89 -5.93 -8.47
CA GLU A 290 -20.21 -7.05 -9.14
C GLU A 290 -19.48 -6.64 -10.43
N ARG A 291 -19.70 -5.40 -10.90
CA ARG A 291 -19.08 -4.85 -12.11
C ARG A 291 -18.83 -3.37 -11.95
N ALA A 292 -17.92 -2.83 -12.76
CA ALA A 292 -17.71 -1.39 -12.84
C ALA A 292 -19.01 -0.66 -13.19
N THR A 293 -19.06 0.62 -12.83
CA THR A 293 -20.14 1.57 -13.08
C THR A 293 -21.42 1.27 -12.28
N THR A 294 -21.32 0.42 -11.25
CA THR A 294 -22.42 0.13 -10.32
C THR A 294 -21.98 0.34 -8.88
N PHE A 295 -22.96 0.66 -8.03
CA PHE A 295 -22.74 1.05 -6.64
C PHE A 295 -23.85 0.46 -5.78
N GLY A 296 -23.55 0.12 -4.53
CA GLY A 296 -24.58 -0.05 -3.52
C GLY A 296 -24.71 1.22 -2.71
N MET A 297 -25.92 1.54 -2.27
CA MET A 297 -26.19 2.63 -1.35
C MET A 297 -27.02 2.12 -0.19
N TYR A 298 -26.57 2.36 1.04
CA TYR A 298 -27.35 2.08 2.25
C TYR A 298 -27.83 3.40 2.85
N LEU A 299 -29.15 3.56 2.89
CA LEU A 299 -29.82 4.80 3.30
C LEU A 299 -31.10 4.44 4.06
N ASP A 300 -31.27 5.03 5.24
CA ASP A 300 -32.49 4.89 6.06
C ASP A 300 -32.93 3.43 6.26
N GLY A 301 -31.96 2.56 6.57
CA GLY A 301 -32.20 1.14 6.85
C GLY A 301 -32.39 0.25 5.62
N SER A 302 -32.31 0.79 4.40
CA SER A 302 -32.54 0.05 3.15
C SER A 302 -31.34 0.08 2.21
N TRP A 303 -31.11 -1.01 1.50
CA TRP A 303 -30.12 -1.09 0.43
C TRP A 303 -30.73 -0.74 -0.92
N TYR A 304 -29.93 -0.07 -1.76
CA TYR A 304 -30.25 0.27 -3.13
C TYR A 304 -29.08 -0.11 -4.04
N ALA A 305 -29.37 -0.71 -5.18
CA ALA A 305 -28.43 -0.87 -6.28
C ALA A 305 -28.55 0.34 -7.21
N LEU A 306 -27.41 0.97 -7.49
CA LEU A 306 -27.29 2.11 -8.38
C LEU A 306 -26.48 1.73 -9.61
N SER A 307 -26.99 2.03 -10.80
CA SER A 307 -26.24 1.93 -12.06
C SER A 307 -26.18 3.29 -12.72
N ILE A 308 -24.98 3.82 -12.97
CA ILE A 308 -24.88 5.12 -13.65
C ILE A 308 -25.32 4.99 -15.11
N ARG A 309 -25.96 6.02 -15.65
CA ARG A 309 -26.37 6.07 -17.06
C ARG A 309 -25.16 6.14 -17.99
N ASP A 310 -25.18 5.37 -19.08
CA ASP A 310 -24.05 5.21 -20.01
C ASP A 310 -23.54 6.54 -20.60
N GLU A 311 -24.44 7.48 -20.86
CA GLU A 311 -24.11 8.81 -21.41
C GLU A 311 -23.27 9.68 -20.48
N LEU A 312 -23.22 9.34 -19.18
CA LEU A 312 -22.44 10.06 -18.17
C LEU A 312 -21.05 9.44 -17.97
N ILE A 313 -20.72 8.33 -18.63
CA ILE A 313 -19.44 7.62 -18.48
C ILE A 313 -18.44 8.11 -19.53
N PRO A 314 -17.37 8.83 -19.14
CA PRO A 314 -16.35 9.29 -20.08
C PRO A 314 -15.60 8.11 -20.71
N GLN A 315 -15.40 8.12 -22.03
CA GLN A 315 -14.76 7.01 -22.76
C GLN A 315 -13.25 7.15 -22.93
N HIS A 316 -12.72 8.37 -22.79
CA HIS A 316 -11.32 8.70 -23.14
C HIS A 316 -10.54 9.35 -21.99
N ASP A 317 -11.11 9.33 -20.79
CA ASP A 317 -10.45 9.84 -19.59
C ASP A 317 -10.28 8.69 -18.59
N PRO A 318 -9.04 8.20 -18.36
CA PRO A 318 -8.80 7.08 -17.45
C PRO A 318 -9.11 7.40 -15.99
N VAL A 319 -9.15 8.69 -15.61
CA VAL A 319 -9.49 9.11 -14.25
C VAL A 319 -11.00 9.31 -14.12
N ALA A 320 -11.62 10.06 -15.03
CA ALA A 320 -13.04 10.41 -14.90
C ALA A 320 -13.98 9.20 -15.11
N ARG A 321 -13.50 8.13 -15.76
CA ARG A 321 -14.26 6.88 -15.93
C ARG A 321 -14.24 5.93 -14.73
N LEU A 322 -13.40 6.21 -13.73
CA LEU A 322 -13.31 5.36 -12.53
C LEU A 322 -14.58 5.49 -11.71
N ASP A 323 -15.04 4.40 -11.10
CA ASP A 323 -16.22 4.39 -10.23
C ASP A 323 -16.14 5.43 -9.11
N VAL A 324 -14.94 5.66 -8.56
CA VAL A 324 -14.70 6.72 -7.56
C VAL A 324 -15.00 8.13 -8.09
N SER A 325 -14.67 8.40 -9.36
CA SER A 325 -14.90 9.69 -10.01
C SER A 325 -16.35 9.80 -10.44
N LEU A 326 -16.92 8.73 -11.01
CA LEU A 326 -18.32 8.68 -11.40
C LEU A 326 -19.24 8.93 -10.21
N LEU A 327 -18.98 8.32 -9.05
CA LEU A 327 -19.75 8.57 -7.83
C LEU A 327 -19.51 9.98 -7.27
N ALA A 328 -18.28 10.46 -7.30
CA ALA A 328 -17.94 11.81 -6.84
C ALA A 328 -18.68 12.88 -7.66
N ASP A 329 -18.50 12.84 -8.97
CA ASP A 329 -18.91 13.90 -9.90
C ASP A 329 -20.42 13.89 -10.18
N ASN A 330 -21.06 12.71 -10.13
CA ASN A 330 -22.48 12.57 -10.49
C ASN A 330 -23.42 12.42 -9.27
N LEU A 331 -22.89 12.24 -8.07
CA LEU A 331 -23.70 12.07 -6.85
C LEU A 331 -23.18 12.89 -5.67
N ILE A 332 -21.96 12.62 -5.20
CA ILE A 332 -21.46 13.17 -3.94
C ILE A 332 -21.29 14.69 -4.02
N GLU A 333 -20.63 15.21 -5.04
CA GLU A 333 -20.45 16.65 -5.21
C GLU A 333 -21.79 17.36 -5.50
N PRO A 334 -22.56 17.00 -6.55
CA PRO A 334 -23.76 17.77 -6.93
C PRO A 334 -24.90 17.67 -5.91
N LEU A 335 -25.03 16.55 -5.19
CA LEU A 335 -26.15 16.34 -4.27
C LEU A 335 -25.76 16.56 -2.80
N LEU A 336 -24.58 16.07 -2.39
CA LEU A 336 -24.13 16.12 -1.00
C LEU A 336 -23.15 17.28 -0.72
N GLY A 337 -22.72 17.99 -1.77
CA GLY A 337 -21.94 19.23 -1.66
C GLY A 337 -20.52 19.00 -1.13
N ILE A 338 -19.91 17.84 -1.42
CA ILE A 338 -18.55 17.50 -0.99
C ILE A 338 -17.61 17.54 -2.20
N SER A 339 -16.98 18.70 -2.45
CA SER A 339 -16.07 18.91 -3.58
C SER A 339 -14.63 18.45 -3.32
N ASP A 340 -14.13 18.52 -2.08
CA ASP A 340 -12.79 18.01 -1.72
C ASP A 340 -12.87 17.03 -0.55
N PRO A 341 -12.95 15.71 -0.83
CA PRO A 341 -13.08 14.70 0.21
C PRO A 341 -11.81 14.54 1.06
N ARG A 342 -10.70 15.21 0.73
CA ARG A 342 -9.48 15.22 1.56
C ARG A 342 -9.58 16.22 2.71
N ARG A 343 -10.49 17.18 2.63
CA ARG A 343 -10.62 18.31 3.57
C ARG A 343 -12.00 18.40 4.21
N ASP A 344 -13.02 17.77 3.64
CA ASP A 344 -14.36 17.74 4.20
C ASP A 344 -14.48 16.64 5.27
N ALA A 345 -14.78 17.03 6.50
CA ALA A 345 -14.92 16.11 7.61
C ALA A 345 -16.23 15.30 7.59
N ARG A 346 -17.18 15.63 6.70
CA ARG A 346 -18.46 14.93 6.56
C ARG A 346 -18.35 13.60 5.84
N ILE A 347 -17.29 13.37 5.06
CA ILE A 347 -17.04 12.10 4.39
C ILE A 347 -15.95 11.32 5.13
N ASP A 348 -16.14 10.01 5.23
CA ASP A 348 -15.13 9.08 5.70
C ASP A 348 -15.13 7.82 4.82
N PHE A 349 -14.11 6.99 4.97
CA PHE A 349 -13.82 5.90 4.06
C PHE A 349 -13.70 4.56 4.81
N VAL A 350 -14.30 3.51 4.25
CA VAL A 350 -14.31 2.17 4.84
C VAL A 350 -13.68 1.20 3.84
N GLY A 351 -12.51 0.63 4.17
CA GLY A 351 -11.88 -0.37 3.30
C GLY A 351 -12.73 -1.64 3.21
N GLY A 352 -12.79 -2.24 2.02
CA GLY A 352 -13.61 -3.41 1.70
C GLY A 352 -13.42 -4.61 2.61
N ILE A 353 -12.23 -4.74 3.21
CA ILE A 353 -11.91 -5.79 4.19
C ILE A 353 -12.86 -5.80 5.41
N ARG A 354 -13.50 -4.66 5.72
CA ARG A 354 -14.49 -4.56 6.81
C ARG A 354 -15.87 -5.07 6.42
N GLY A 355 -16.13 -5.23 5.12
CA GLY A 355 -17.39 -5.73 4.57
C GLY A 355 -18.57 -4.76 4.69
N LEU A 356 -19.69 -5.14 4.08
CA LEU A 356 -20.92 -4.32 4.03
C LEU A 356 -21.57 -4.12 5.40
N ALA A 357 -21.43 -5.08 6.32
CA ALA A 357 -21.99 -4.99 7.66
C ALA A 357 -21.42 -3.80 8.47
N GLU A 358 -20.17 -3.40 8.21
CA GLU A 358 -19.61 -2.19 8.83
C GLU A 358 -20.27 -0.92 8.27
N LEU A 359 -20.63 -0.89 6.98
CA LEU A 359 -21.36 0.24 6.39
C LEU A 359 -22.74 0.40 7.03
N GLU A 360 -23.48 -0.70 7.15
CA GLU A 360 -24.78 -0.71 7.83
C GLU A 360 -24.66 -0.24 9.27
N LYS A 361 -23.68 -0.78 10.01
CA LYS A 361 -23.45 -0.42 11.41
C LYS A 361 -23.19 1.07 11.57
N ARG A 362 -22.36 1.68 10.70
CA ARG A 362 -22.06 3.13 10.78
C ARG A 362 -23.31 3.98 10.53
N VAL A 363 -24.15 3.60 9.56
CA VAL A 363 -25.41 4.30 9.31
C VAL A 363 -26.43 4.08 10.43
N ASN A 364 -26.66 2.84 10.83
CA ASN A 364 -27.63 2.47 11.86
C ASN A 364 -27.30 3.02 13.24
N SER A 365 -26.02 3.30 13.52
CA SER A 365 -25.60 3.98 14.75
C SER A 365 -25.93 5.48 14.80
N GLY A 366 -26.29 6.08 13.65
CA GLY A 366 -26.47 7.52 13.49
C GLY A 366 -25.16 8.30 13.34
N GLU A 367 -24.00 7.63 13.30
CA GLU A 367 -22.71 8.27 13.00
C GLU A 367 -22.68 8.83 11.57
N MET A 368 -23.30 8.10 10.64
CA MET A 368 -23.37 8.40 9.22
C MET A 368 -24.82 8.41 8.75
N ALA A 369 -25.16 9.25 7.79
CA ALA A 369 -26.51 9.31 7.21
C ALA A 369 -26.68 8.36 6.01
N VAL A 370 -25.59 8.11 5.26
CA VAL A 370 -25.58 7.26 4.07
C VAL A 370 -24.24 6.57 3.90
N ALA A 371 -24.25 5.36 3.36
CA ALA A 371 -23.05 4.64 2.93
C ALA A 371 -23.15 4.25 1.46
N PHE A 372 -22.00 4.19 0.78
CA PHE A 372 -21.86 3.73 -0.59
C PHE A 372 -20.83 2.61 -0.66
N SER A 373 -21.25 1.44 -1.14
CA SER A 373 -20.33 0.37 -1.54
C SER A 373 -19.96 0.54 -3.01
N MET A 374 -18.70 0.28 -3.33
CA MET A 374 -18.15 0.51 -4.66
C MET A 374 -17.65 -0.80 -5.28
N PHE A 375 -17.54 -0.83 -6.60
CA PHE A 375 -16.73 -1.85 -7.26
C PHE A 375 -15.24 -1.55 -7.06
N ALA A 376 -14.43 -2.59 -6.89
CA ALA A 376 -12.99 -2.43 -6.73
C ALA A 376 -12.36 -1.93 -8.04
N THR A 377 -11.48 -0.92 -7.94
CA THR A 377 -10.67 -0.46 -9.08
C THR A 377 -9.84 -1.62 -9.63
N SER A 378 -9.85 -1.83 -10.95
CA SER A 378 -9.04 -2.87 -11.58
C SER A 378 -7.56 -2.47 -11.67
N MET A 379 -6.67 -3.47 -11.82
CA MET A 379 -5.26 -3.22 -12.10
C MET A 379 -5.05 -2.49 -13.43
N ASP A 380 -5.87 -2.80 -14.43
CA ASP A 380 -5.78 -2.16 -15.75
C ASP A 380 -6.12 -0.66 -15.66
N ASP A 381 -7.14 -0.30 -14.89
CA ASP A 381 -7.51 1.11 -14.68
C ASP A 381 -6.42 1.87 -13.93
N LEU A 382 -5.84 1.27 -12.87
CA LEU A 382 -4.72 1.87 -12.15
C LEU A 382 -3.52 2.11 -13.07
N MET A 383 -3.16 1.11 -13.87
CA MET A 383 -2.06 1.23 -14.84
C MET A 383 -2.37 2.29 -15.89
N ALA A 384 -3.59 2.36 -16.41
CA ALA A 384 -4.00 3.37 -17.38
C ALA A 384 -3.90 4.80 -16.83
N VAL A 385 -4.31 5.02 -15.56
CA VAL A 385 -4.15 6.32 -14.90
C VAL A 385 -2.67 6.68 -14.76
N ALA A 386 -1.86 5.75 -14.25
CA ALA A 386 -0.42 5.94 -14.10
C ALA A 386 0.30 6.17 -15.45
N ASP A 387 -0.12 5.49 -16.51
CA ASP A 387 0.41 5.63 -17.86
C ASP A 387 0.09 7.00 -18.46
N SER A 388 -1.08 7.56 -18.13
CA SER A 388 -1.47 8.92 -18.55
C SER A 388 -0.74 10.04 -17.80
N GLY A 389 0.04 9.72 -16.75
CA GLY A 389 0.70 10.70 -15.89
C GLY A 389 -0.25 11.45 -14.95
N ASN A 390 -1.52 11.02 -14.87
CA ASN A 390 -2.50 11.57 -13.95
C ASN A 390 -2.47 10.82 -12.61
N VAL A 391 -3.20 11.36 -11.64
CA VAL A 391 -3.38 10.73 -10.33
C VAL A 391 -4.84 10.31 -10.14
N MET A 392 -5.02 9.24 -9.36
CA MET A 392 -6.34 8.82 -8.93
C MET A 392 -6.88 9.74 -7.82
N PRO A 393 -8.21 9.83 -7.67
CA PRO A 393 -8.82 10.41 -6.47
C PRO A 393 -8.29 9.74 -5.19
N PRO A 394 -8.35 10.43 -4.04
CA PRO A 394 -7.90 9.84 -2.78
C PRO A 394 -8.71 8.57 -2.45
N LYS A 395 -8.03 7.59 -1.86
CA LYS A 395 -8.69 6.35 -1.37
C LYS A 395 -9.43 5.61 -2.50
N SER A 396 -8.77 5.44 -3.64
CA SER A 396 -9.31 4.73 -4.81
C SER A 396 -9.02 3.23 -4.82
N THR A 397 -7.94 2.80 -4.15
CA THR A 397 -7.51 1.41 -4.13
C THR A 397 -7.23 0.94 -2.69
N TRP A 398 -7.51 -0.34 -2.44
CA TRP A 398 -7.13 -1.02 -1.20
C TRP A 398 -6.50 -2.37 -1.54
N PHE A 399 -5.18 -2.46 -1.50
CA PHE A 399 -4.48 -3.72 -1.76
C PHE A 399 -4.47 -4.64 -0.54
N GLU A 400 -4.76 -5.92 -0.75
CA GLU A 400 -4.52 -7.00 0.21
C GLU A 400 -3.84 -8.19 -0.47
N PRO A 401 -3.17 -9.07 0.29
CA PRO A 401 -2.67 -8.85 1.64
C PRO A 401 -1.61 -7.74 1.71
N LYS A 402 -1.56 -7.01 2.82
CA LYS A 402 -0.48 -6.04 3.10
C LYS A 402 0.89 -6.74 3.27
N LEU A 403 1.96 -6.05 2.86
CA LEU A 403 3.34 -6.44 3.16
C LEU A 403 3.61 -6.32 4.67
N ALA A 404 4.40 -7.22 5.24
CA ALA A 404 4.88 -7.10 6.62
C ALA A 404 6.17 -6.27 6.69
N ASP A 405 6.33 -5.51 7.77
CA ASP A 405 7.59 -4.87 8.11
C ASP A 405 8.53 -5.87 8.80
N GLY A 406 9.84 -5.67 8.67
CA GLY A 406 10.86 -6.51 9.30
C GLY A 406 11.20 -7.82 8.56
N VAL A 407 10.64 -8.06 7.38
CA VAL A 407 10.95 -9.24 6.54
C VAL A 407 12.32 -9.14 5.89
N VAL A 408 12.61 -7.99 5.28
CA VAL A 408 13.92 -7.66 4.70
C VAL A 408 14.05 -6.14 4.66
N SER A 409 15.23 -5.62 5.01
CA SER A 409 15.56 -4.20 5.02
C SER A 409 16.74 -3.94 4.08
N HIS A 410 16.72 -2.78 3.42
CA HIS A 410 17.82 -2.30 2.56
C HIS A 410 18.65 -1.27 3.34
N LEU A 411 19.89 -1.61 3.68
CA LEU A 411 20.84 -0.66 4.27
C LEU A 411 21.34 0.29 3.18
N ILE A 412 21.45 1.58 3.49
CA ILE A 412 21.75 2.64 2.50
C ILE A 412 23.11 3.33 2.68
N ASP A 413 23.87 2.93 3.70
CA ASP A 413 25.22 3.42 4.01
C ASP A 413 26.28 2.30 3.92
#